data_AF-A0A527X8H4-F1
#
_entry.id   AF-A0A527X8H4-F1
#
_cell.length_a   1.000
_cell.length_b   1.000
_cell.length_c   1.000
_cell.angle_alpha   90.00
_cell.angle_beta   90.00
_cell.angle_gamma   90.00
#
_symmetry.space_group_name_H-M   'P 1'
#
loop_
_entity.id
_entity.type
_entity.pdbx_description
1 polymer ?
#
loop_
_entity_poly.entity_id
_entity_poly.type
_entity_poly.pdbx_seq_one_letter_code
_entity_poly.pdbx_strand_id
1 'polypeptide(L)'
;ALEPEVGFIPYDSQDPHSKRLYKASDYDSFDITPEQIRRSRRGYFANISYLDDKLGELLSVLERTRMADDTIVLFCSDHGDMLGERGLWFKMCFYEGAARVPLMMAGKGIKAGLIETPVSNLDVAPTLCDLAGIDMSGIAPWTDGQSLLPLAGGKERLAPVLMEYAAEGSYAPMVAIREGKYKFVHCELDPPQLFDLDAEPRELDNLAANPTYADLVSAFMEKVRARWNMADFDAAVRESQARRWVVYPALRNGAYYPWEFQPLQKASERYMRNHMNLDNLEESKRYPRGE
;
A
#
# COMPACT_ATOMS: atom_id res chain seq x y z
N ALA A 1 -17.86 5.16 14.20
CA ALA A 1 -16.83 5.77 13.35
C ALA A 1 -15.59 6.19 14.13
N LEU A 2 -15.71 7.01 15.20
CA LEU A 2 -14.54 7.45 15.99
C LEU A 2 -14.04 6.45 17.04
N GLU A 3 -14.86 5.45 17.41
CA GLU A 3 -14.38 4.31 18.19
C GLU A 3 -13.84 3.22 17.26
N PRO A 4 -12.80 2.47 17.67
CA PRO A 4 -12.44 1.20 17.04
C PRO A 4 -13.60 0.20 17.10
N GLU A 5 -13.76 -0.60 16.05
CA GLU A 5 -14.70 -1.71 15.99
C GLU A 5 -14.19 -2.90 16.81
N VAL A 6 -12.92 -3.27 16.66
CA VAL A 6 -12.21 -4.10 17.62
C VAL A 6 -11.52 -3.22 18.64
N GLY A 7 -12.02 -3.28 19.88
CA GLY A 7 -11.45 -2.56 21.01
C GLY A 7 -10.02 -2.99 21.38
N PHE A 8 -9.51 -2.41 22.45
CA PHE A 8 -8.18 -2.72 22.98
C PHE A 8 -8.04 -4.21 23.35
N ILE A 9 -6.97 -4.85 22.87
CA ILE A 9 -6.58 -6.21 23.27
C ILE A 9 -5.31 -6.09 24.14
N PRO A 10 -5.34 -6.54 25.41
CA PRO A 10 -4.19 -6.45 26.29
C PRO A 10 -2.95 -7.16 25.75
N TYR A 11 -1.76 -6.64 26.07
CA TYR A 11 -0.47 -7.17 25.59
C TYR A 11 -0.38 -8.69 25.69
N ASP A 12 -0.72 -9.31 26.83
CA ASP A 12 -0.60 -10.76 27.01
C ASP A 12 -1.53 -11.58 26.10
N SER A 13 -2.65 -11.00 25.69
CA SER A 13 -3.64 -11.59 24.79
C SER A 13 -3.34 -11.36 23.30
N GLN A 14 -2.34 -10.54 22.98
CA GLN A 14 -1.91 -10.32 21.60
C GLN A 14 -1.14 -11.52 21.02
N ASP A 15 -1.22 -11.70 19.70
CA ASP A 15 -0.33 -12.61 18.99
C ASP A 15 1.14 -12.15 19.08
N PRO A 16 2.12 -13.04 18.82
CA PRO A 16 3.53 -12.71 18.96
C PRO A 16 4.00 -11.48 18.15
N HIS A 17 3.46 -11.26 16.96
CA HIS A 17 3.83 -10.10 16.14
C HIS A 17 3.24 -8.80 16.68
N SER A 18 1.97 -8.81 17.05
CA SER A 18 1.33 -7.66 17.69
C SER A 18 2.02 -7.27 19.00
N LYS A 19 2.51 -8.24 19.79
CA LYS A 19 3.38 -7.96 20.97
C LYS A 19 4.66 -7.22 20.59
N ARG A 20 5.30 -7.58 19.46
CA ARG A 20 6.47 -6.85 18.96
C ARG A 20 6.11 -5.45 18.50
N LEU A 21 4.94 -5.24 17.90
CA LEU A 21 4.47 -3.90 17.49
C LEU A 21 4.14 -2.98 18.67
N TYR A 22 3.62 -3.53 19.77
CA TYR A 22 3.45 -2.77 21.02
C TYR A 22 4.81 -2.26 21.53
N LYS A 23 5.84 -3.12 21.52
CA LYS A 23 7.19 -2.72 21.91
C LYS A 23 7.83 -1.74 20.91
N ALA A 24 7.64 -1.95 19.62
CA ALA A 24 8.21 -1.10 18.58
C ALA A 24 7.62 0.32 18.59
N SER A 25 6.37 0.47 19.05
CA SER A 25 5.71 1.75 19.23
C SER A 25 5.85 2.33 20.64
N ASP A 26 6.60 1.66 21.53
CA ASP A 26 6.77 2.06 22.93
C ASP A 26 5.44 2.25 23.67
N TYR A 27 4.44 1.40 23.35
CA TYR A 27 3.05 1.56 23.79
C TYR A 27 2.91 1.67 25.32
N ASP A 28 3.61 0.81 26.06
CA ASP A 28 3.52 0.73 27.53
C ASP A 28 4.06 1.97 28.25
N SER A 29 4.81 2.84 27.56
CA SER A 29 5.32 4.09 28.11
C SER A 29 4.27 5.21 28.12
N PHE A 30 3.07 4.99 27.56
CA PHE A 30 2.01 5.99 27.45
C PHE A 30 0.67 5.50 28.02
N ASP A 31 -0.04 6.39 28.72
CA ASP A 31 -1.44 6.17 29.09
C ASP A 31 -2.35 6.64 27.94
N ILE A 32 -2.73 5.69 27.06
CA ILE A 32 -3.58 5.96 25.90
C ILE A 32 -5.05 5.91 26.30
N THR A 33 -5.62 7.09 26.51
CA THR A 33 -7.02 7.28 26.89
C THR A 33 -7.98 7.15 25.69
N PRO A 34 -9.25 6.74 25.90
CA PRO A 34 -10.25 6.69 24.82
C PRO A 34 -10.43 8.02 24.07
N GLU A 35 -10.34 9.16 24.75
CA GLU A 35 -10.43 10.46 24.09
C GLU A 35 -9.23 10.74 23.17
N GLN A 36 -8.02 10.30 23.51
CA GLN A 36 -6.88 10.40 22.59
C GLN A 36 -7.11 9.55 21.34
N ILE A 37 -7.66 8.33 21.47
CA ILE A 37 -8.02 7.49 20.32
C ILE A 37 -9.02 8.22 19.41
N ARG A 38 -10.10 8.77 20.00
CA ARG A 38 -11.13 9.53 19.26
C ARG A 38 -10.54 10.74 18.56
N ARG A 39 -9.64 11.49 19.21
CA ARG A 39 -8.97 12.67 18.65
C ARG A 39 -8.04 12.30 17.49
N SER A 40 -7.26 11.22 17.62
CA SER A 40 -6.39 10.73 16.56
C SER A 40 -7.20 10.30 15.33
N ARG A 41 -8.26 9.52 15.51
CA ARG A 41 -9.17 9.10 14.42
C ARG A 41 -9.89 10.29 13.79
N ARG A 42 -10.31 11.27 14.60
CA ARG A 42 -10.90 12.51 14.10
C ARG A 42 -9.91 13.30 13.24
N GLY A 43 -8.66 13.43 13.69
CA GLY A 43 -7.59 14.08 12.92
C GLY A 43 -7.31 13.36 11.61
N TYR A 44 -7.26 12.03 11.64
CA TYR A 44 -7.09 11.19 10.45
C TYR A 44 -8.22 11.42 9.44
N PHE A 45 -9.49 11.32 9.87
CA PHE A 45 -10.63 11.56 8.97
C PHE A 45 -10.74 13.00 8.49
N ALA A 46 -10.34 13.99 9.31
CA ALA A 46 -10.25 15.38 8.86
C ALA A 46 -9.22 15.55 7.74
N ASN A 47 -8.09 14.82 7.81
CA ASN A 47 -7.09 14.82 6.73
C ASN A 47 -7.56 14.08 5.47
N ILE A 48 -8.46 13.10 5.59
CA ILE A 48 -9.14 12.54 4.41
C ILE A 48 -9.98 13.62 3.72
N SER A 49 -10.80 14.37 4.47
CA SER A 49 -11.57 15.48 3.89
C SER A 49 -10.67 16.54 3.25
N TYR A 50 -9.53 16.84 3.88
CA TYR A 50 -8.53 17.73 3.27
C TYR A 50 -8.00 17.19 1.93
N LEU A 51 -7.72 15.88 1.83
CA LEU A 51 -7.25 15.28 0.58
C LEU A 51 -8.36 15.21 -0.48
N ASP A 52 -9.61 15.03 -0.07
CA ASP A 52 -10.78 15.09 -0.96
C ASP A 52 -10.90 16.47 -1.62
N ASP A 53 -10.72 17.55 -0.85
CA ASP A 53 -10.68 18.93 -1.40
C ASP A 53 -9.55 19.07 -2.44
N LYS A 54 -8.38 18.48 -2.19
CA LYS A 54 -7.23 18.51 -3.13
C LYS A 54 -7.49 17.68 -4.38
N LEU A 55 -8.20 16.56 -4.27
CA LEU A 55 -8.66 15.80 -5.43
C LEU A 55 -9.64 16.64 -6.27
N GLY A 56 -10.56 17.36 -5.63
CA GLY A 56 -11.45 18.30 -6.31
C GLY A 56 -10.69 19.38 -7.09
N GLU A 57 -9.63 19.95 -6.52
CA GLU A 57 -8.75 20.90 -7.23
C GLU A 57 -8.12 20.29 -8.50
N LEU A 58 -7.60 19.07 -8.40
CA LEU A 58 -6.99 18.36 -9.53
C LEU A 58 -8.02 18.05 -10.64
N LEU A 59 -9.19 17.53 -10.28
CA LEU A 59 -10.26 17.23 -11.23
C LEU A 59 -10.77 18.51 -11.91
N SER A 60 -10.93 19.59 -11.14
CA SER A 60 -11.34 20.88 -11.70
C SER A 60 -10.31 21.45 -12.69
N VAL A 61 -9.00 21.19 -12.49
CA VAL A 61 -7.98 21.55 -13.50
C VAL A 61 -8.24 20.78 -14.79
N LEU A 62 -8.43 19.45 -14.72
CA LEU A 62 -8.68 18.62 -15.92
C LEU A 62 -9.91 19.07 -16.70
N GLU A 63 -10.99 19.43 -16.01
CA GLU A 63 -12.20 19.97 -16.65
C GLU A 63 -11.94 21.30 -17.34
N ARG A 64 -11.36 22.28 -16.63
CA ARG A 64 -11.10 23.62 -17.17
C ARG A 64 -10.07 23.63 -18.31
N THR A 65 -9.14 22.68 -18.31
CA THR A 65 -8.18 22.49 -19.41
C THR A 65 -8.72 21.59 -20.52
N ARG A 66 -9.98 21.13 -20.45
CA ARG A 66 -10.63 20.28 -21.47
C ARG A 66 -9.89 18.95 -21.70
N MET A 67 -9.27 18.42 -20.65
CA MET A 67 -8.49 17.18 -20.68
C MET A 67 -9.20 16.02 -19.96
N ALA A 68 -10.29 16.29 -19.25
CA ALA A 68 -11.01 15.29 -18.44
C ALA A 68 -11.41 14.03 -19.25
N ASP A 69 -11.98 14.21 -20.44
CA ASP A 69 -12.49 13.09 -21.27
C ASP A 69 -11.39 12.17 -21.84
N ASP A 70 -10.15 12.65 -21.91
CA ASP A 70 -8.98 11.90 -22.41
C ASP A 70 -7.96 11.61 -21.29
N THR A 71 -8.40 11.66 -20.03
CA THR A 71 -7.57 11.32 -18.86
C THR A 71 -8.13 10.09 -18.13
N ILE A 72 -7.25 9.16 -17.78
CA ILE A 72 -7.54 8.12 -16.80
C ILE A 72 -7.08 8.60 -15.42
N VAL A 73 -7.95 8.47 -14.42
CA VAL A 73 -7.65 8.76 -13.02
C VAL A 73 -7.55 7.45 -12.25
N LEU A 74 -6.40 7.21 -11.63
CA LEU A 74 -6.16 6.12 -10.69
C LEU A 74 -6.05 6.71 -9.27
N PHE A 75 -6.82 6.20 -8.32
CA PHE A 75 -6.68 6.52 -6.90
C PHE A 75 -6.20 5.28 -6.16
N CYS A 76 -5.12 5.41 -5.40
CA CYS A 76 -4.49 4.30 -4.65
C CYS A 76 -3.80 4.80 -3.37
N SER A 77 -3.49 3.87 -2.47
CA SER A 77 -2.64 4.09 -1.29
C SER A 77 -1.57 3.01 -1.21
N ASP A 78 -0.46 3.28 -0.54
CA ASP A 78 0.66 2.35 -0.36
C ASP A 78 0.35 1.27 0.69
N HIS A 79 -0.19 1.67 1.84
CA HIS A 79 -0.69 0.80 2.90
C HIS A 79 -1.86 1.46 3.66
N GLY A 80 -2.46 0.71 4.59
CA GLY A 80 -3.51 1.19 5.49
C GLY A 80 -2.98 1.65 6.86
N ASP A 81 -3.89 1.83 7.81
CA ASP A 81 -3.60 2.15 9.21
C ASP A 81 -4.60 1.43 10.14
N MET A 82 -4.10 0.83 11.22
CA MET A 82 -4.91 0.16 12.25
C MET A 82 -5.79 1.13 13.03
N LEU A 83 -5.42 2.41 13.14
CA LEU A 83 -6.21 3.48 13.76
C LEU A 83 -6.78 3.12 15.15
N GLY A 84 -6.02 2.38 15.96
CA GLY A 84 -6.41 1.95 17.31
C GLY A 84 -7.19 0.64 17.37
N GLU A 85 -7.53 0.01 16.25
CA GLU A 85 -8.10 -1.34 16.20
C GLU A 85 -7.18 -2.32 16.93
N ARG A 86 -7.74 -3.17 17.81
CA ARG A 86 -6.98 -4.15 18.61
C ARG A 86 -5.95 -3.49 19.55
N GLY A 87 -6.02 -2.17 19.74
CA GLY A 87 -4.99 -1.36 20.37
C GLY A 87 -3.73 -1.13 19.51
N LEU A 88 -3.70 -1.60 18.26
CA LEU A 88 -2.61 -1.37 17.32
C LEU A 88 -2.79 -0.04 16.59
N TRP A 89 -1.67 0.57 16.19
CA TRP A 89 -1.62 1.82 15.43
C TRP A 89 -0.68 1.67 14.25
N PHE A 90 -0.86 2.52 13.23
CA PHE A 90 -0.06 2.51 12.02
C PHE A 90 -0.22 1.20 11.24
N LYS A 91 0.87 0.64 10.74
CA LYS A 91 0.93 -0.44 9.76
C LYS A 91 1.76 -1.61 10.31
N MET A 92 2.59 -2.22 9.48
CA MET A 92 3.57 -3.26 9.87
C MET A 92 2.96 -4.63 10.20
N CYS A 93 1.67 -4.87 9.96
CA CYS A 93 1.02 -6.17 10.08
C CYS A 93 0.09 -6.44 8.89
N PHE A 94 -0.40 -7.68 8.78
CA PHE A 94 -1.30 -8.10 7.70
C PHE A 94 -2.78 -8.07 8.05
N TYR A 95 -3.15 -7.51 9.21
CA TYR A 95 -4.56 -7.26 9.55
C TYR A 95 -5.19 -6.28 8.55
N GLU A 96 -6.51 -6.40 8.35
CA GLU A 96 -7.25 -5.66 7.32
C GLU A 96 -6.99 -4.15 7.36
N GLY A 97 -6.96 -3.55 8.56
CA GLY A 97 -6.73 -2.12 8.73
C GLY A 97 -5.38 -1.64 8.18
N ALA A 98 -4.32 -2.43 8.34
CA ALA A 98 -2.97 -2.09 7.89
C ALA A 98 -2.69 -2.51 6.44
N ALA A 99 -3.26 -3.63 5.99
CA ALA A 99 -2.94 -4.23 4.69
C ALA A 99 -3.89 -3.83 3.56
N ARG A 100 -5.17 -3.52 3.86
CA ARG A 100 -6.16 -3.17 2.84
C ARG A 100 -6.04 -1.70 2.46
N VAL A 101 -5.98 -1.44 1.16
CA VAL A 101 -5.91 -0.08 0.60
C VAL A 101 -7.00 0.15 -0.45
N PRO A 102 -7.47 1.40 -0.62
CA PRO A 102 -8.37 1.72 -1.72
C PRO A 102 -7.63 1.63 -3.07
N LEU A 103 -8.34 1.16 -4.09
CA LEU A 103 -7.90 1.19 -5.49
C LEU A 103 -9.10 1.50 -6.38
N MET A 104 -9.08 2.63 -7.08
CA MET A 104 -10.15 3.05 -8.00
C MET A 104 -9.57 3.49 -9.34
N MET A 105 -10.29 3.20 -10.43
CA MET A 105 -9.97 3.66 -11.78
C MET A 105 -11.21 4.31 -12.40
N ALA A 106 -11.02 5.47 -13.03
CA ALA A 106 -12.07 6.18 -13.76
C ALA A 106 -11.50 6.79 -15.05
N GLY A 107 -12.35 6.91 -16.07
CA GLY A 107 -12.00 7.54 -17.34
C GLY A 107 -12.54 6.76 -18.54
N LYS A 108 -12.17 7.21 -19.74
CA LYS A 108 -12.65 6.66 -21.01
C LYS A 108 -12.40 5.16 -21.11
N GLY A 109 -13.46 4.40 -21.41
CA GLY A 109 -13.37 2.94 -21.58
C GLY A 109 -13.40 2.13 -20.27
N ILE A 110 -13.39 2.79 -19.10
CA ILE A 110 -13.54 2.12 -17.80
C ILE A 110 -15.02 2.06 -17.43
N LYS A 111 -15.55 0.86 -17.20
CA LYS A 111 -16.92 0.67 -16.72
C LYS A 111 -16.94 0.85 -15.20
N ALA A 112 -17.88 1.66 -14.71
CA ALA A 112 -18.14 1.77 -13.28
C ALA A 112 -18.68 0.46 -12.73
N GLY A 113 -18.17 0.04 -11.57
CA GLY A 113 -18.60 -1.16 -10.88
C GLY A 113 -17.79 -1.39 -9.60
N LEU A 114 -18.34 -2.19 -8.70
CA LEU A 114 -17.63 -2.69 -7.52
C LEU A 114 -17.04 -4.07 -7.86
N ILE A 115 -15.76 -4.26 -7.53
CA ILE A 115 -15.05 -5.53 -7.70
C ILE A 115 -14.63 -6.00 -6.30
N GLU A 116 -15.15 -7.14 -5.88
CA GLU A 116 -14.87 -7.71 -4.54
C GLU A 116 -13.74 -8.75 -4.58
N THR A 117 -13.36 -9.23 -5.76
CA THR A 117 -12.24 -10.16 -5.91
C THR A 117 -10.94 -9.51 -5.43
N PRO A 118 -10.13 -10.17 -4.57
CA PRO A 118 -8.88 -9.61 -4.09
C PRO A 118 -7.91 -9.21 -5.21
N VAL A 119 -7.35 -8.02 -5.10
CA VAL A 119 -6.33 -7.45 -5.99
C VAL A 119 -5.18 -6.88 -5.16
N SER A 120 -4.05 -6.60 -5.80
CA SER A 120 -2.82 -6.11 -5.18
C SER A 120 -2.36 -4.79 -5.79
N ASN A 121 -1.64 -3.98 -5.01
CA ASN A 121 -0.88 -2.85 -5.57
C ASN A 121 0.13 -3.30 -6.64
N LEU A 122 0.58 -4.56 -6.62
CA LEU A 122 1.42 -5.13 -7.69
C LEU A 122 0.71 -5.13 -9.06
N ASP A 123 -0.62 -5.12 -9.09
CA ASP A 123 -1.40 -5.11 -10.32
C ASP A 123 -1.46 -3.70 -10.97
N VAL A 124 -1.05 -2.64 -10.27
CA VAL A 124 -1.15 -1.25 -10.78
C VAL A 124 -0.25 -1.04 -12.00
N ALA A 125 1.02 -1.39 -11.91
CA ALA A 125 1.97 -1.20 -13.01
C ALA A 125 1.54 -1.92 -14.31
N PRO A 126 1.22 -3.23 -14.31
CA PRO A 126 0.74 -3.91 -15.51
C PRO A 126 -0.61 -3.37 -16.00
N THR A 127 -1.49 -2.90 -15.12
CA THR A 127 -2.75 -2.26 -15.53
C THR A 127 -2.52 -0.93 -16.24
N LEU A 128 -1.58 -0.11 -15.76
CA LEU A 128 -1.20 1.15 -16.43
C LEU A 128 -0.56 0.88 -17.79
N CYS A 129 0.26 -0.16 -17.91
CA CYS A 129 0.83 -0.58 -19.20
C CYS A 129 -0.25 -1.02 -20.20
N ASP A 130 -1.22 -1.83 -19.75
CA ASP A 130 -2.35 -2.27 -20.57
C ASP A 130 -3.20 -1.07 -21.03
N LEU A 131 -3.51 -0.13 -20.13
CA LEU A 131 -4.20 1.12 -20.44
C LEU A 131 -3.45 2.00 -21.45
N ALA A 132 -2.12 1.99 -21.39
CA ALA A 132 -1.26 2.71 -22.34
C ALA A 132 -1.09 1.98 -23.69
N GLY A 133 -1.70 0.80 -23.87
CA GLY A 133 -1.59 0.00 -25.08
C GLY A 133 -0.22 -0.66 -25.26
N ILE A 134 0.54 -0.86 -24.18
CA ILE A 134 1.83 -1.56 -24.21
C ILE A 134 1.57 -3.06 -24.36
N ASP A 135 2.39 -3.72 -25.20
CA ASP A 135 2.35 -5.17 -25.31
C ASP A 135 2.73 -5.84 -23.97
N MET A 136 1.75 -6.53 -23.38
CA MET A 136 1.90 -7.21 -22.09
C MET A 136 2.97 -8.30 -22.11
N SER A 137 3.27 -8.89 -23.27
CA SER A 137 4.36 -9.87 -23.40
C SER A 137 5.74 -9.27 -23.13
N GLY A 138 5.92 -7.99 -23.46
CA GLY A 138 7.16 -7.26 -23.24
C GLY A 138 7.40 -6.87 -21.78
N ILE A 139 6.34 -6.72 -20.99
CA ILE A 139 6.46 -6.37 -19.56
C ILE A 139 6.39 -7.58 -18.61
N ALA A 140 5.89 -8.73 -19.07
CA ALA A 140 5.72 -9.92 -18.25
C ALA A 140 6.95 -10.34 -17.42
N PRO A 141 8.21 -10.24 -17.91
CA PRO A 141 9.39 -10.57 -17.10
C PRO A 141 9.70 -9.61 -15.95
N TRP A 142 8.99 -8.47 -15.86
CA TRP A 142 9.31 -7.34 -14.97
C TRP A 142 8.21 -7.05 -13.94
N THR A 143 7.15 -7.85 -13.91
CA THR A 143 6.00 -7.65 -13.01
C THR A 143 5.54 -8.97 -12.41
N ASP A 144 5.25 -8.93 -11.11
CA ASP A 144 4.62 -10.04 -10.38
C ASP A 144 3.09 -9.90 -10.30
N GLY A 145 2.55 -8.72 -10.62
CA GLY A 145 1.11 -8.50 -10.76
C GLY A 145 0.58 -8.74 -12.17
N GLN A 146 -0.72 -8.59 -12.35
CA GLN A 146 -1.40 -8.72 -13.65
C GLN A 146 -2.39 -7.58 -13.89
N SER A 147 -2.66 -7.27 -15.16
CA SER A 147 -3.63 -6.23 -15.50
C SER A 147 -5.02 -6.51 -14.91
N LEU A 148 -5.65 -5.46 -14.38
CA LEU A 148 -7.01 -5.50 -13.85
C LEU A 148 -8.07 -5.23 -14.91
N LEU A 149 -7.71 -4.84 -16.14
CA LEU A 149 -8.71 -4.57 -17.19
C LEU A 149 -9.56 -5.80 -17.55
N PRO A 150 -8.99 -7.02 -17.67
CA PRO A 150 -9.79 -8.24 -17.82
C PRO A 150 -10.83 -8.41 -16.71
N LEU A 151 -10.45 -8.17 -15.45
CA LEU A 151 -11.32 -8.28 -14.29
C LEU A 151 -12.41 -7.20 -14.30
N ALA A 152 -12.06 -5.95 -14.60
CA ALA A 152 -13.02 -4.86 -14.78
C ALA A 152 -13.99 -5.10 -15.96
N GLY A 153 -13.56 -5.89 -16.94
CA GLY A 153 -14.39 -6.38 -18.05
C GLY A 153 -15.30 -7.57 -17.70
N GLY A 154 -15.25 -8.07 -16.46
CA GLY A 154 -16.07 -9.18 -15.97
C GLY A 154 -15.43 -10.56 -16.14
N LYS A 155 -14.14 -10.66 -16.48
CA LYS A 155 -13.44 -11.95 -16.47
C LYS A 155 -13.03 -12.32 -15.05
N GLU A 156 -13.03 -13.62 -14.76
CA GLU A 156 -12.60 -14.13 -13.47
C GLU A 156 -11.09 -13.93 -13.27
N ARG A 157 -10.70 -13.56 -12.04
CA ARG A 157 -9.31 -13.55 -11.57
C ARG A 157 -9.11 -14.68 -10.56
N LEU A 158 -8.16 -15.57 -10.85
CA LEU A 158 -7.81 -16.70 -9.98
C LEU A 158 -6.51 -16.49 -9.18
N ALA A 159 -5.70 -15.51 -9.56
CA ALA A 159 -4.41 -15.28 -8.90
C ALA A 159 -4.60 -14.77 -7.47
N PRO A 160 -3.88 -15.35 -6.48
CA PRO A 160 -3.92 -14.85 -5.11
C PRO A 160 -3.22 -13.49 -4.99
N VAL A 161 -3.45 -12.82 -3.87
CA VAL A 161 -2.69 -11.64 -3.44
C VAL A 161 -1.61 -12.08 -2.47
N LEU A 162 -0.36 -11.71 -2.75
CA LEU A 162 0.81 -12.07 -1.96
C LEU A 162 1.36 -10.81 -1.29
N MET A 163 1.78 -10.93 -0.03
CA MET A 163 2.31 -9.82 0.76
C MET A 163 3.54 -10.25 1.54
N GLU A 164 4.48 -9.33 1.76
CA GLU A 164 5.74 -9.56 2.45
C GLU A 164 6.02 -8.42 3.44
N TYR A 165 6.63 -8.73 4.57
CA TYR A 165 7.08 -7.74 5.55
C TYR A 165 8.38 -8.18 6.23
N ALA A 166 9.41 -7.33 6.19
CA ALA A 166 10.73 -7.62 6.75
C ALA A 166 11.43 -6.35 7.30
N ALA A 167 10.65 -5.46 7.91
CA ALA A 167 11.13 -4.19 8.48
C ALA A 167 10.96 -4.16 10.01
N GLU A 168 10.79 -2.98 10.61
CA GLU A 168 10.69 -2.81 12.06
C GLU A 168 9.55 -3.62 12.71
N GLY A 169 9.71 -4.06 13.95
CA GLY A 169 8.71 -4.92 14.61
C GLY A 169 8.69 -6.38 14.12
N SER A 170 9.47 -6.74 13.10
CA SER A 170 9.73 -8.13 12.70
C SER A 170 11.14 -8.57 13.13
N TYR A 171 11.29 -9.82 13.57
CA TYR A 171 12.60 -10.44 13.91
C TYR A 171 13.09 -11.44 12.84
N ALA A 172 12.16 -11.88 11.98
CA ALA A 172 12.36 -12.64 10.76
C ALA A 172 11.31 -12.19 9.74
N PRO A 173 11.51 -12.39 8.42
CA PRO A 173 10.52 -12.06 7.42
C PRO A 173 9.17 -12.75 7.67
N MET A 174 8.10 -12.02 7.35
CA MET A 174 6.74 -12.51 7.38
C MET A 174 6.15 -12.46 5.97
N VAL A 175 5.34 -13.45 5.63
CA VAL A 175 4.66 -13.53 4.34
C VAL A 175 3.17 -13.81 4.55
N ALA A 176 2.34 -13.36 3.62
CA ALA A 176 0.92 -13.64 3.66
C ALA A 176 0.34 -13.91 2.27
N ILE A 177 -0.69 -14.75 2.24
CA ILE A 177 -1.46 -15.11 1.06
C ILE A 177 -2.93 -14.76 1.33
N ARG A 178 -3.52 -13.93 0.47
CA ARG A 178 -4.95 -13.60 0.46
C ARG A 178 -5.57 -14.21 -0.80
N GLU A 179 -6.46 -15.18 -0.59
CA GLU A 179 -7.06 -15.97 -1.68
C GLU A 179 -8.50 -16.37 -1.35
N GLY A 180 -9.44 -16.15 -2.28
CA GLY A 180 -10.85 -16.43 -2.06
C GLY A 180 -11.41 -15.63 -0.88
N LYS A 181 -11.85 -16.29 0.17
CA LYS A 181 -12.26 -15.67 1.46
C LYS A 181 -11.20 -15.75 2.57
N TYR A 182 -10.09 -16.44 2.32
CA TYR A 182 -9.09 -16.70 3.35
C TYR A 182 -7.92 -15.73 3.26
N LYS A 183 -7.31 -15.50 4.43
CA LYS A 183 -5.99 -14.88 4.57
C LYS A 183 -5.13 -15.75 5.47
N PHE A 184 -3.96 -16.13 4.97
CA PHE A 184 -2.98 -16.94 5.68
C PHE A 184 -1.70 -16.13 5.90
N VAL A 185 -1.15 -16.17 7.12
CA VAL A 185 0.08 -15.47 7.50
C VAL A 185 1.08 -16.47 8.06
N HIS A 186 2.32 -16.37 7.60
CA HIS A 186 3.44 -17.21 8.04
C HIS A 186 4.66 -16.38 8.44
N CYS A 187 5.29 -16.81 9.52
CA CYS A 187 6.63 -16.38 9.94
C CYS A 187 7.29 -17.57 10.62
N GLU A 188 8.57 -17.83 10.36
CA GLU A 188 9.30 -18.96 10.97
C GLU A 188 9.37 -18.89 12.51
N LEU A 189 9.15 -17.72 13.09
CA LEU A 189 9.24 -17.50 14.54
C LEU A 189 7.87 -17.52 15.26
N ASP A 190 6.77 -17.51 14.51
CA ASP A 190 5.43 -17.33 15.07
C ASP A 190 4.50 -18.48 14.67
N PRO A 191 3.48 -18.80 15.48
CA PRO A 191 2.40 -19.67 15.05
C PRO A 191 1.72 -19.08 13.80
N PRO A 192 1.35 -19.91 12.81
CA PRO A 192 0.65 -19.42 11.63
C PRO A 192 -0.70 -18.81 12.02
N GLN A 193 -1.19 -17.91 11.18
CA GLN A 193 -2.53 -17.34 11.32
C GLN A 193 -3.36 -17.66 10.08
N LEU A 194 -4.61 -18.07 10.28
CA LEU A 194 -5.58 -18.32 9.22
C LEU A 194 -6.90 -17.66 9.61
N PHE A 195 -7.42 -16.80 8.72
CA PHE A 195 -8.67 -16.10 8.92
C PHE A 195 -9.63 -16.35 7.76
N ASP A 196 -10.91 -16.60 8.07
CA ASP A 196 -12.02 -16.57 7.11
C ASP A 196 -12.65 -15.18 7.15
N LEU A 197 -12.34 -14.35 6.16
CA LEU A 197 -12.74 -12.94 6.13
C LEU A 197 -14.20 -12.73 5.75
N ASP A 198 -14.89 -13.74 5.21
CA ASP A 198 -16.33 -13.67 4.98
C ASP A 198 -17.08 -13.92 6.29
N ALA A 199 -16.59 -14.86 7.10
CA ALA A 199 -17.22 -15.26 8.37
C ALA A 199 -16.89 -14.31 9.52
N GLU A 200 -15.64 -13.87 9.65
CA GLU A 200 -15.18 -12.93 10.67
C GLU A 200 -14.20 -11.91 10.07
N PRO A 201 -14.72 -10.85 9.42
CA PRO A 201 -13.92 -9.82 8.77
C PRO A 201 -12.96 -9.08 9.72
N ARG A 202 -13.17 -9.16 11.04
CA ARG A 202 -12.35 -8.49 12.05
C ARG A 202 -11.18 -9.35 12.53
N GLU A 203 -11.04 -10.58 12.02
CA GLU A 203 -9.88 -11.45 12.27
C GLU A 203 -9.67 -11.74 13.77
N LEU A 204 -10.77 -11.98 14.48
CA LEU A 204 -10.76 -12.29 15.92
C LEU A 204 -10.51 -13.77 16.22
N ASP A 205 -10.86 -14.64 15.27
CA ASP A 205 -10.71 -16.09 15.41
C ASP A 205 -9.59 -16.62 14.51
N ASN A 206 -8.46 -17.02 15.12
CA ASN A 206 -7.37 -17.65 14.38
C ASN A 206 -7.66 -19.15 14.19
N LEU A 207 -8.04 -19.52 12.97
CA LEU A 207 -8.42 -20.87 12.61
C LEU A 207 -7.24 -21.84 12.48
N ALA A 208 -6.00 -21.35 12.50
CA ALA A 208 -4.83 -22.17 12.19
C ALA A 208 -4.57 -23.30 13.20
N ALA A 209 -4.98 -23.10 14.46
CA ALA A 209 -4.86 -24.12 15.51
C ALA A 209 -6.06 -25.07 15.57
N ASN A 210 -7.14 -24.80 14.82
CA ASN A 210 -8.34 -25.62 14.82
C ASN A 210 -8.12 -26.86 13.92
N PRO A 211 -8.20 -28.10 14.46
CA PRO A 211 -7.94 -29.32 13.69
C PRO A 211 -8.82 -29.49 12.46
N THR A 212 -10.03 -28.91 12.43
CA THR A 212 -10.93 -28.92 11.27
C THR A 212 -10.31 -28.24 10.05
N TYR A 213 -9.38 -27.30 10.23
CA TYR A 213 -8.73 -26.54 9.17
C TYR A 213 -7.30 -27.02 8.86
N ALA A 214 -6.85 -28.15 9.44
CA ALA A 214 -5.48 -28.63 9.29
C ALA A 214 -5.07 -28.86 7.82
N ASP A 215 -5.97 -29.43 7.02
CA ASP A 215 -5.70 -29.65 5.58
C ASP A 215 -5.57 -28.34 4.82
N LEU A 216 -6.36 -27.32 5.18
CA LEU A 216 -6.31 -26.00 4.56
C LEU A 216 -5.02 -25.24 4.94
N VAL A 217 -4.61 -25.30 6.21
CA VAL A 217 -3.33 -24.77 6.68
C VAL A 217 -2.17 -25.44 5.95
N SER A 218 -2.21 -26.77 5.81
CA SER A 218 -1.21 -27.53 5.06
C SER A 218 -1.12 -27.07 3.59
N ALA A 219 -2.28 -26.88 2.95
CA ALA A 219 -2.35 -26.38 1.56
C ALA A 219 -1.76 -24.98 1.40
N PHE A 220 -2.04 -24.04 2.32
CA PHE A 220 -1.41 -22.72 2.30
C PHE A 220 0.09 -22.78 2.57
N MET A 221 0.53 -23.65 3.49
CA MET A 221 1.95 -23.85 3.75
C MET A 221 2.70 -24.42 2.54
N GLU A 222 2.09 -25.28 1.73
CA GLU A 222 2.68 -25.70 0.45
C GLU A 222 2.79 -24.53 -0.53
N LYS A 223 1.79 -23.65 -0.61
CA LYS A 223 1.89 -22.42 -1.43
C LYS A 223 3.00 -21.51 -0.94
N VAL A 224 3.18 -21.39 0.38
CA VAL A 224 4.28 -20.62 0.96
C VAL A 224 5.63 -21.21 0.53
N ARG A 225 5.83 -22.52 0.72
CA ARG A 225 7.08 -23.21 0.32
C ARG A 225 7.35 -23.13 -1.19
N ALA A 226 6.30 -23.15 -2.00
CA ALA A 226 6.43 -23.05 -3.45
C ALA A 226 6.87 -21.65 -3.92
N ARG A 227 6.47 -20.59 -3.20
CA ARG A 227 6.76 -19.20 -3.58
C ARG A 227 7.99 -18.61 -2.90
N TRP A 228 8.24 -18.97 -1.63
CA TRP A 228 9.28 -18.38 -0.81
C TRP A 228 10.23 -19.43 -0.24
N ASN A 229 11.53 -19.20 -0.41
CA ASN A 229 12.53 -19.78 0.47
C ASN A 229 12.76 -18.81 1.65
N MET A 230 12.12 -19.08 2.78
CA MET A 230 12.14 -18.21 3.96
C MET A 230 13.56 -18.03 4.55
N ALA A 231 14.40 -19.07 4.46
CA ALA A 231 15.78 -18.99 4.93
C ALA A 231 16.63 -18.07 4.06
N ASP A 232 16.49 -18.17 2.73
CA ASP A 232 17.20 -17.27 1.80
C ASP A 232 16.69 -15.83 1.93
N PHE A 233 15.38 -15.64 2.17
CA PHE A 233 14.81 -14.31 2.43
C PHE A 233 15.43 -13.69 3.70
N ASP A 234 15.43 -14.40 4.83
CA ASP A 234 16.04 -13.90 6.07
C ASP A 234 17.53 -13.57 5.88
N ALA A 235 18.29 -14.45 5.20
CA ALA A 235 19.69 -14.22 4.90
C ALA A 235 19.91 -12.96 4.04
N ALA A 236 19.10 -12.75 3.01
CA ALA A 236 19.18 -11.58 2.14
C ALA A 236 18.85 -10.28 2.90
N VAL A 237 17.84 -10.31 3.79
CA VAL A 237 17.49 -9.15 4.62
C VAL A 237 18.63 -8.80 5.57
N ARG A 238 19.23 -9.80 6.23
CA ARG A 238 20.37 -9.59 7.14
C ARG A 238 21.60 -9.06 6.42
N GLU A 239 21.91 -9.57 5.22
CA GLU A 239 22.99 -9.06 4.37
C GLU A 239 22.77 -7.58 4.03
N SER A 240 21.56 -7.26 3.56
CA SER A 240 21.17 -5.89 3.20
C SER A 240 21.28 -4.92 4.38
N GLN A 241 20.83 -5.35 5.58
CA GLN A 241 20.95 -4.56 6.80
C GLN A 241 22.42 -4.35 7.18
N ALA A 242 23.22 -5.42 7.26
CA ALA A 242 24.62 -5.35 7.63
C ALA A 242 25.42 -4.43 6.69
N ARG A 243 25.21 -4.56 5.38
CA ARG A 243 25.87 -3.72 4.37
C ARG A 243 25.54 -2.23 4.57
N ARG A 244 24.28 -1.90 4.83
CA ARG A 244 23.87 -0.51 5.13
C ARG A 244 24.46 0.01 6.44
N TRP A 245 24.58 -0.83 7.47
CA TRP A 245 25.22 -0.45 8.74
C TRP A 245 26.72 -0.23 8.64
N VAL A 246 27.41 -0.84 7.67
CA VAL A 246 28.81 -0.51 7.36
C VAL A 246 28.89 0.84 6.63
N VAL A 247 28.06 1.04 5.61
CA VAL A 247 28.12 2.22 4.74
C VAL A 247 27.62 3.49 5.44
N TYR A 248 26.50 3.43 6.17
CA TYR A 248 25.81 4.63 6.65
C TYR A 248 26.60 5.45 7.68
N PRO A 249 27.30 4.86 8.68
CA PRO A 249 28.19 5.62 9.56
C PRO A 249 29.33 6.31 8.80
N ALA A 250 29.88 5.67 7.76
CA ALA A 250 30.91 6.28 6.92
C ALA A 250 30.35 7.48 6.13
N LEU A 251 29.13 7.38 5.57
CA LEU A 251 28.45 8.49 4.90
C LEU A 251 28.11 9.66 5.84
N ARG A 252 28.05 9.40 7.15
CA ARG A 252 27.76 10.42 8.18
C ARG A 252 29.03 11.02 8.81
N ASN A 253 30.22 10.58 8.40
CA ASN A 253 31.48 11.18 8.83
C ASN A 253 31.92 12.27 7.82
N GLY A 254 32.36 13.42 8.34
CA GLY A 254 32.83 14.53 7.51
C GLY A 254 31.70 15.32 6.85
N ALA A 255 31.93 15.81 5.64
CA ALA A 255 30.93 16.56 4.89
C ALA A 255 29.86 15.61 4.33
N TYR A 256 28.63 15.73 4.83
CA TYR A 256 27.49 14.96 4.37
C TYR A 256 27.09 15.34 2.93
N TYR A 257 26.92 14.34 2.06
CA TYR A 257 26.36 14.53 0.72
C TYR A 257 24.88 14.15 0.71
N PRO A 258 23.95 15.11 0.56
CA PRO A 258 22.51 14.85 0.53
C PRO A 258 22.10 14.07 -0.73
N TRP A 259 21.09 13.20 -0.59
CA TRP A 259 20.45 12.47 -1.72
C TRP A 259 19.03 12.95 -2.00
N GLU A 260 18.58 13.97 -1.27
CA GLU A 260 17.31 14.63 -1.45
C GLU A 260 17.18 15.11 -2.91
N PHE A 261 16.06 14.78 -3.56
CA PHE A 261 15.79 15.20 -4.93
C PHE A 261 15.70 16.73 -4.99
N GLN A 262 16.57 17.35 -5.80
CA GLN A 262 16.52 18.78 -6.06
C GLN A 262 15.72 19.03 -7.35
N PRO A 263 14.45 19.50 -7.28
CA PRO A 263 13.69 19.81 -8.48
C PRO A 263 14.38 20.95 -9.25
N LEU A 264 14.64 20.71 -10.54
CA LEU A 264 15.27 21.69 -11.41
C LEU A 264 14.21 22.45 -12.20
N GLN A 265 14.09 23.74 -11.90
CA GLN A 265 13.37 24.69 -12.75
C GLN A 265 14.39 25.69 -13.28
N LYS A 266 14.81 25.51 -14.54
CA LYS A 266 15.82 26.37 -15.18
C LYS A 266 15.27 27.79 -15.35
N ALA A 267 15.58 28.67 -14.39
CA ALA A 267 15.06 30.02 -14.38
C ALA A 267 15.38 30.75 -15.69
N SER A 268 16.58 30.57 -16.28
CA SER A 268 16.94 31.19 -17.56
C SER A 268 15.99 30.86 -18.72
N GLU A 269 15.19 29.80 -18.62
CA GLU A 269 14.28 29.31 -19.68
C GLU A 269 12.79 29.48 -19.35
N ARG A 270 12.45 30.12 -18.21
CA ARG A 270 11.04 30.33 -17.79
C ARG A 270 10.61 31.77 -18.05
N TYR A 271 9.35 31.95 -18.46
CA TYR A 271 8.76 33.28 -18.72
C TYR A 271 9.53 34.06 -19.79
N MET A 272 9.33 35.37 -19.87
CA MET A 272 9.92 36.20 -20.91
C MET A 272 11.43 36.33 -20.77
N ARG A 273 12.15 36.05 -21.85
CA ARG A 273 13.60 36.25 -21.97
C ARG A 273 13.88 37.03 -23.24
N ASN A 274 14.90 37.89 -23.22
CA ASN A 274 15.19 38.79 -24.34
C ASN A 274 15.67 38.08 -25.62
N HIS A 275 15.87 36.76 -25.59
CA HIS A 275 16.12 35.94 -26.78
C HIS A 275 14.83 35.39 -27.42
N MET A 276 13.65 35.74 -26.90
CA MET A 276 12.33 35.33 -27.39
C MET A 276 11.59 36.49 -28.06
N ASN A 277 10.61 36.17 -28.90
CA ASN A 277 9.60 37.13 -29.33
C ASN A 277 8.44 37.14 -28.31
N LEU A 278 8.03 38.34 -27.87
CA LEU A 278 7.02 38.51 -26.82
C LEU A 278 5.65 37.95 -27.21
N ASP A 279 5.15 38.31 -28.40
CA ASP A 279 3.81 37.90 -28.86
C ASP A 279 3.73 36.38 -29.04
N ASN A 280 4.77 35.78 -29.61
CA ASN A 280 4.86 34.32 -29.75
C ASN A 280 4.89 33.61 -28.39
N LEU A 281 5.59 34.19 -27.40
CA LEU A 281 5.63 33.62 -26.05
C LEU A 281 4.24 33.64 -25.42
N GLU A 282 3.58 34.78 -25.38
CA GLU A 282 2.25 34.94 -24.79
C GLU A 282 1.25 33.96 -25.42
N GLU A 283 1.22 33.89 -26.75
CA GLU A 283 0.33 32.96 -27.47
C GLU A 283 0.68 31.48 -27.20
N SER A 284 1.97 31.14 -27.06
CA SER A 284 2.39 29.77 -26.76
C SER A 284 1.99 29.31 -25.35
N LYS A 285 1.90 30.23 -24.39
CA LYS A 285 1.56 29.94 -22.98
C LYS A 285 0.09 30.11 -22.66
N ARG A 286 -0.68 30.81 -23.51
CA ARG A 286 -2.13 30.92 -23.41
C ARG A 286 -2.83 29.62 -23.84
N TYR A 287 -3.81 29.21 -23.04
CA TYR A 287 -4.73 28.12 -23.36
C TYR A 287 -6.06 28.32 -22.59
N PRO A 288 -7.23 28.14 -23.22
CA PRO A 288 -7.47 27.97 -24.66
C PRO A 288 -7.06 29.20 -25.48
N ARG A 289 -6.81 29.02 -26.78
CA ARG A 289 -6.45 30.12 -27.70
C ARG A 289 -7.67 30.57 -28.49
N GLY A 290 -7.71 31.84 -28.85
CA GLY A 290 -8.78 32.40 -29.70
C GLY A 290 -10.15 32.55 -29.02
N GLU A 291 -10.17 32.45 -27.69
CA GLU A 291 -11.34 32.67 -26.82
C GLU A 291 -10.96 33.67 -25.73
#